data_AF-A0A392MUQ5-F1
#
_entry.id   AF-A0A392MUQ5-F1
#
_cell.length_a   1.000
_cell.length_b   1.000
_cell.length_c   1.000
_cell.angle_alpha   90.00
_cell.angle_beta   90.00
_cell.angle_gamma   90.00
#
_symmetry.space_group_name_H-M   'P 1'
#
loop_
_entity.id
_entity.type
_entity.pdbx_description
1 polymer ?
#
loop_
_entity_poly.entity_id
_entity_poly.type
_entity_poly.pdbx_seq_one_letter_code
_entity_poly.pdbx_strand_id
1 'polypeptide(L)'
;MKIAHQAQDKKEGHAQNNRDPFKTDGNYFPNEVSSITKETTGIGGALWDIFRREDTEKLEAYLRKHSNEFRHIYCSPVKQVVHPIHDQCFYLTLEHKKKLKEEFGVEPWTFEQKLGEAVFIPAGCPHQVRNLKSCTKVAVDFVSPENVHICMLLTDEFRRLPKNHKAREDKLELILFNMKAAAVLINKSHH
;
A
#
# COMPACT_ATOMS: atom_id res chain seq x y z
N MET A 1 6.52 -4.25 16.25
CA MET A 1 6.13 -4.04 14.84
C MET A 1 5.19 -5.15 14.34
N LYS A 2 5.61 -6.43 14.27
CA LYS A 2 4.73 -7.55 13.88
C LYS A 2 3.47 -7.69 14.76
N ILE A 3 3.58 -7.50 16.08
CA ILE A 3 2.45 -7.67 17.03
C ILE A 3 1.38 -6.57 16.88
N ALA A 4 1.79 -5.31 16.66
CA ALA A 4 0.86 -4.19 16.48
C ALA A 4 0.16 -4.26 15.10
N HIS A 5 0.88 -4.65 14.05
CA HIS A 5 0.27 -4.94 12.75
C HIS A 5 -0.66 -6.16 12.85
N GLN A 6 -0.28 -7.24 13.54
CA GLN A 6 -1.14 -8.41 13.78
C GLN A 6 -2.42 -8.06 14.58
N ALA A 7 -2.36 -7.16 15.56
CA ALA A 7 -3.54 -6.71 16.29
C ALA A 7 -4.50 -5.93 15.38
N GLN A 8 -3.96 -5.14 14.46
CA GLN A 8 -4.75 -4.43 13.45
C GLN A 8 -5.29 -5.39 12.37
N ASP A 9 -4.49 -6.37 11.93
CA ASP A 9 -4.92 -7.45 11.02
C ASP A 9 -6.07 -8.26 11.62
N LYS A 10 -6.03 -8.55 12.93
CA LYS A 10 -7.11 -9.23 13.66
C LYS A 10 -8.37 -8.36 13.78
N LYS A 11 -8.23 -7.06 14.09
CA LYS A 11 -9.37 -6.13 14.21
C LYS A 11 -10.06 -5.90 12.87
N GLU A 12 -9.30 -5.90 11.78
CA GLU A 12 -9.80 -5.69 10.43
C GLU A 12 -10.23 -6.99 9.72
N GLY A 13 -9.76 -8.16 10.17
CA GLY A 13 -10.09 -9.49 9.62
C GLY A 13 -11.30 -10.20 10.26
N HIS A 14 -11.99 -9.59 11.23
CA HIS A 14 -13.14 -10.19 11.92
C HIS A 14 -14.50 -9.93 11.22
N ALA A 15 -14.52 -9.91 9.90
CA ALA A 15 -15.72 -10.22 9.14
C ALA A 15 -15.71 -11.72 8.80
N GLN A 16 -16.28 -12.52 9.71
CA GLN A 16 -16.71 -13.94 9.57
C GLN A 16 -15.65 -15.03 9.33
N ASN A 17 -15.31 -15.82 10.36
CA ASN A 17 -15.95 -17.09 10.73
C ASN A 17 -15.01 -18.00 11.57
N ASN A 18 -15.59 -18.57 12.62
CA ASN A 18 -14.99 -19.55 13.54
C ASN A 18 -14.64 -20.89 12.84
N ARG A 19 -13.48 -21.48 13.18
CA ARG A 19 -13.33 -22.88 13.65
C ARG A 19 -11.87 -23.26 13.96
N ASP A 20 -11.77 -24.28 14.82
CA ASP A 20 -10.66 -24.72 15.69
C ASP A 20 -9.34 -25.21 15.03
N PRO A 21 -8.24 -25.34 15.80
CA PRO A 21 -6.91 -25.65 15.27
C PRO A 21 -6.65 -27.17 15.17
N PHE A 22 -6.27 -27.65 13.98
CA PHE A 22 -5.79 -29.02 13.78
C PHE A 22 -4.26 -29.11 13.92
N LYS A 23 -3.82 -30.08 14.73
CA LYS A 23 -2.43 -30.52 14.90
C LYS A 23 -1.95 -31.28 13.66
N THR A 24 -0.65 -31.23 13.35
CA THR A 24 -0.03 -32.11 12.34
C THR A 24 1.26 -32.73 12.89
N ASP A 25 1.29 -34.07 12.91
CA ASP A 25 2.48 -34.90 13.03
C ASP A 25 3.19 -35.01 11.67
N GLY A 26 4.51 -35.21 11.72
CA GLY A 26 5.43 -35.01 10.61
C GLY A 26 5.63 -36.17 9.63
N ASN A 27 6.45 -35.83 8.63
CA ASN A 27 7.14 -36.65 7.62
C ASN A 27 6.31 -37.23 6.46
N TYR A 28 6.44 -36.61 5.28
CA TYR A 28 6.90 -37.28 4.04
C TYR A 28 7.17 -36.25 2.92
N PHE A 29 8.34 -36.30 2.27
CA PHE A 29 8.64 -35.54 1.05
C PHE A 29 7.87 -36.11 -0.15
N PRO A 30 7.37 -35.27 -1.07
CA PRO A 30 7.81 -35.45 -2.45
C PRO A 30 7.97 -34.14 -3.25
N ASN A 31 8.90 -34.18 -4.21
CA ASN A 31 9.00 -33.27 -5.36
C ASN A 31 7.76 -33.41 -6.26
N GLU A 32 6.63 -32.91 -5.78
CA GLU A 32 5.41 -32.77 -6.55
C GLU A 32 4.95 -31.33 -6.33
N VAL A 33 4.87 -30.54 -7.39
CA VAL A 33 4.18 -29.24 -7.35
C VAL A 33 2.73 -29.58 -7.06
N SER A 34 2.37 -29.54 -5.77
CA SER A 34 1.03 -29.91 -5.33
C SER A 34 0.04 -29.02 -6.08
N SER A 35 -0.81 -29.70 -6.84
CA SER A 35 -1.97 -29.15 -7.53
C SER A 35 -2.63 -28.11 -6.63
N ILE A 36 -2.77 -26.89 -7.17
CA ILE A 36 -3.41 -25.73 -6.56
C ILE A 36 -4.73 -26.18 -5.94
N THR A 37 -4.76 -26.38 -4.62
CA THR A 37 -6.02 -26.62 -3.92
C THR A 37 -6.79 -25.30 -3.89
N LYS A 38 -8.05 -25.36 -4.32
CA LYS A 38 -9.05 -24.26 -4.38
C LYS A 38 -9.23 -23.47 -3.07
N GLU A 39 -8.62 -23.92 -1.97
CA GLU A 39 -8.69 -23.26 -0.67
C GLU A 39 -7.68 -22.12 -0.51
N THR A 40 -6.58 -22.11 -1.27
CA THR A 40 -5.59 -21.01 -1.19
C THR A 40 -5.90 -19.81 -2.08
N THR A 41 -6.90 -19.91 -2.96
CA THR A 41 -7.35 -18.86 -3.88
C THR A 41 -8.34 -17.86 -3.28
N GLY A 42 -8.81 -18.09 -2.05
CA GLY A 42 -9.88 -17.28 -1.44
C GLY A 42 -9.42 -15.98 -0.77
N ILE A 43 -8.20 -15.93 -0.24
CA ILE A 43 -7.73 -14.82 0.63
C ILE A 43 -6.64 -14.03 -0.09
N GLY A 44 -6.84 -12.72 -0.27
CA GLY A 44 -5.90 -11.81 -0.93
C GLY A 44 -4.50 -11.78 -0.30
N GLY A 45 -3.51 -11.37 -1.08
CA GLY A 45 -2.13 -11.20 -0.64
C GLY A 45 -1.87 -9.81 -0.06
N ALA A 46 -2.45 -8.77 -0.66
CA ALA A 46 -2.25 -7.39 -0.25
C ALA A 46 -3.55 -6.58 -0.34
N LEU A 47 -3.76 -5.69 0.61
CA LEU A 47 -4.82 -4.69 0.60
C LEU A 47 -4.26 -3.40 -0.01
N TRP A 48 -4.99 -2.86 -0.99
CA TRP A 48 -4.67 -1.61 -1.67
C TRP A 48 -5.69 -0.55 -1.34
N ASP A 49 -5.21 0.67 -1.17
CA ASP A 49 -6.02 1.89 -1.21
C ASP A 49 -5.43 2.80 -2.28
N ILE A 50 -6.23 3.16 -3.29
CA ILE A 50 -5.85 4.11 -4.34
C ILE A 50 -6.75 5.34 -4.25
N PHE A 51 -6.15 6.51 -4.08
CA PHE A 51 -6.84 7.79 -4.03
C PHE A 51 -6.87 8.44 -5.41
N ARG A 52 -7.93 9.19 -5.68
CA ARG A 52 -8.03 9.98 -6.89
C ARG A 52 -6.98 11.09 -6.87
N ARG A 53 -6.39 11.37 -8.02
CA ARG A 53 -5.41 12.45 -8.19
C ARG A 53 -6.00 13.80 -7.80
N GLU A 54 -7.27 14.04 -8.12
CA GLU A 54 -7.99 15.29 -7.86
C GLU A 54 -8.19 15.55 -6.36
N ASP A 55 -8.13 14.51 -5.53
CA ASP A 55 -8.29 14.61 -4.08
C ASP A 55 -6.95 14.81 -3.34
N THR A 56 -5.82 14.91 -4.06
CA THR A 56 -4.47 14.99 -3.49
C THR A 56 -4.35 16.14 -2.49
N GLU A 57 -4.76 17.36 -2.86
CA GLU A 57 -4.66 18.52 -1.97
C GLU A 57 -5.46 18.34 -0.67
N LYS A 58 -6.65 17.74 -0.75
CA LYS A 58 -7.49 17.44 0.42
C LYS A 58 -6.86 16.37 1.30
N LEU A 59 -6.29 15.34 0.69
CA LEU A 59 -5.56 14.29 1.39
C LEU A 59 -4.34 14.86 2.12
N GLU A 60 -3.58 15.76 1.49
CA GLU A 60 -2.48 16.46 2.13
C GLU A 60 -2.92 17.31 3.32
N ALA A 61 -4.02 18.04 3.16
CA ALA A 61 -4.59 18.86 4.23
C ALA A 61 -4.98 17.99 5.43
N TYR A 62 -5.63 16.85 5.19
CA TYR A 62 -5.94 15.86 6.22
C TYR A 62 -4.68 15.35 6.91
N LEU A 63 -3.68 14.89 6.16
CA LEU A 63 -2.44 14.36 6.70
C LEU A 63 -1.68 15.38 7.57
N ARG A 64 -1.65 16.65 7.16
CA ARG A 64 -1.05 17.73 7.95
C ARG A 64 -1.83 17.94 9.25
N LYS A 65 -3.16 18.07 9.15
CA LYS A 65 -4.06 18.31 10.30
C LYS A 65 -3.98 17.21 11.36
N HIS A 66 -3.88 15.95 10.94
CA HIS A 66 -3.88 14.78 11.83
C HIS A 66 -2.50 14.15 12.01
N SER A 67 -1.42 14.83 11.59
CA SER A 67 -0.04 14.29 11.60
C SER A 67 0.41 13.73 12.96
N ASN A 68 -0.06 14.34 14.05
CA ASN A 68 0.21 13.93 15.43
C ASN A 68 -0.54 12.64 15.87
N GLU A 69 -1.55 12.20 15.14
CA GLU A 69 -2.26 10.93 15.38
C GLU A 69 -1.44 9.73 14.89
N PHE A 70 -0.59 9.96 13.88
CA PHE A 70 0.25 8.91 13.29
C PHE A 70 1.51 8.65 14.12
N ARG A 71 2.11 7.47 13.88
CA ARG A 71 3.31 6.99 14.57
C ARG A 71 4.28 6.40 13.54
N HIS A 72 5.58 6.65 13.74
CA HIS A 72 6.65 6.08 12.93
C HIS A 72 6.99 4.64 13.34
N ILE A 73 8.01 4.07 12.67
CA ILE A 73 8.52 2.68 12.76
C ILE A 73 8.87 2.22 14.20
N TYR A 74 8.97 3.13 15.17
CA TYR A 74 9.22 2.81 16.59
C TYR A 74 8.17 3.39 17.55
N CYS A 75 6.92 3.54 17.09
CA CYS A 75 5.84 4.16 17.86
C CYS A 75 6.13 5.61 18.29
N SER A 76 7.10 6.27 17.66
CA SER A 76 7.41 7.68 17.93
C SER A 76 6.45 8.58 17.15
N PRO A 77 5.96 9.69 17.72
CA PRO A 77 5.14 10.65 16.98
C PRO A 77 5.86 11.21 15.76
N VAL A 78 5.11 11.56 14.72
CA VAL A 78 5.65 12.26 13.55
C VAL A 78 6.01 13.69 13.94
N LYS A 79 7.32 13.97 14.08
CA LYS A 79 7.81 15.26 14.60
C LYS A 79 7.85 16.37 13.54
N GLN A 80 8.10 16.00 12.29
CA GLN A 80 8.21 16.94 11.17
C GLN A 80 7.77 16.25 9.89
N VAL A 81 6.96 16.96 9.11
CA VAL A 81 6.47 16.54 7.79
C VAL A 81 6.89 17.63 6.81
N VAL A 82 7.83 17.31 5.92
CA VAL A 82 8.21 18.24 4.85
C VAL A 82 7.16 18.17 3.76
N HIS A 83 6.82 16.97 3.30
CA HIS A 83 5.72 16.74 2.39
C HIS A 83 4.84 15.55 2.81
N PRO A 84 3.54 15.74 3.08
CA PRO A 84 2.69 14.72 3.69
C PRO A 84 2.58 13.43 2.87
N ILE A 85 2.58 13.52 1.54
CA ILE A 85 2.55 12.32 0.69
C ILE A 85 3.96 11.80 0.37
N HIS A 86 4.87 12.67 -0.08
CA HIS A 86 6.22 12.25 -0.52
C HIS A 86 7.18 11.84 0.59
N ASP A 87 6.91 12.19 1.85
CA ASP A 87 7.66 11.69 3.01
C ASP A 87 7.38 10.20 3.26
N GLN A 88 6.29 9.65 2.67
CA GLN A 88 5.86 8.25 2.79
C GLN A 88 5.82 7.75 4.24
N CYS A 89 5.43 8.64 5.17
CA CYS A 89 5.51 8.39 6.61
C CYS A 89 4.15 8.08 7.27
N PHE A 90 3.07 8.08 6.48
CA PHE A 90 1.70 7.85 6.94
C PHE A 90 1.10 6.58 6.35
N TYR A 91 0.23 5.94 7.14
CA TYR A 91 -0.64 4.86 6.68
C TYR A 91 -2.05 5.12 7.25
N LEU A 92 -3.03 5.32 6.39
CA LEU A 92 -4.41 5.56 6.78
C LEU A 92 -5.08 4.24 7.16
N THR A 93 -5.33 4.07 8.46
CA THR A 93 -6.15 2.99 8.99
C THR A 93 -7.61 3.15 8.57
N LEU A 94 -8.46 2.14 8.82
CA LEU A 94 -9.90 2.24 8.60
C LEU A 94 -10.51 3.47 9.31
N GLU A 95 -10.04 3.78 10.51
CA GLU A 95 -10.49 4.95 11.27
C GLU A 95 -10.09 6.26 10.58
N HIS A 96 -8.84 6.37 10.11
CA HIS A 96 -8.39 7.54 9.35
C HIS A 96 -9.15 7.69 8.03
N LYS A 97 -9.41 6.60 7.31
CA LYS A 97 -10.21 6.64 6.07
C LYS A 97 -11.64 7.11 6.33
N LYS A 98 -12.25 6.69 7.44
CA LYS A 98 -13.58 7.17 7.86
C LYS A 98 -13.56 8.67 8.17
N LYS A 99 -12.61 9.15 8.98
CA LYS A 99 -12.43 10.58 9.28
C LYS A 99 -12.17 11.41 8.03
N LEU A 100 -11.31 10.92 7.13
CA LEU A 100 -11.02 11.58 5.85
C LEU A 100 -12.29 11.76 5.00
N LYS A 101 -13.14 10.73 4.94
CA LYS A 101 -14.42 10.81 4.23
C LYS A 101 -15.37 11.81 4.90
N GLU A 102 -15.46 11.79 6.23
CA GLU A 102 -16.36 12.67 6.99
C GLU A 102 -15.94 14.16 6.91
N GLU A 103 -14.65 14.44 7.02
CA GLU A 103 -14.13 15.81 7.11
C GLU A 103 -13.80 16.44 5.76
N PHE A 104 -13.33 15.65 4.79
CA PHE A 104 -12.84 16.14 3.50
C PHE A 104 -13.61 15.57 2.30
N GLY A 105 -14.53 14.63 2.52
CA GLY A 105 -15.29 13.99 1.45
C GLY A 105 -14.45 13.10 0.54
N VAL A 106 -13.27 12.65 1.01
CA VAL A 106 -12.34 11.83 0.23
C VAL A 106 -12.40 10.38 0.70
N GLU A 107 -12.52 9.45 -0.24
CA GLU A 107 -12.42 8.02 0.02
C GLU A 107 -11.54 7.33 -1.03
N PRO A 108 -10.68 6.39 -0.63
CA PRO A 108 -9.92 5.60 -1.59
C PRO A 108 -10.77 4.48 -2.19
N TRP A 109 -10.34 4.01 -3.36
CA TRP A 109 -10.73 2.71 -3.87
C TRP A 109 -9.96 1.62 -3.11
N THR A 110 -10.66 0.90 -2.23
CA THR A 110 -10.08 -0.16 -1.38
C THR A 110 -10.36 -1.55 -1.96
N PHE A 111 -9.32 -2.38 -2.13
CA PHE A 111 -9.49 -3.75 -2.65
C PHE A 111 -8.33 -4.69 -2.29
N GLU A 112 -8.61 -5.99 -2.28
CA GLU A 112 -7.59 -7.03 -2.10
C GLU A 112 -7.04 -7.50 -3.44
N GLN A 113 -5.71 -7.47 -3.59
CA GLN A 113 -5.00 -8.07 -4.70
C GLN A 113 -4.69 -9.54 -4.40
N LYS A 114 -5.10 -10.43 -5.29
CA LYS A 114 -4.85 -11.88 -5.23
C LYS A 114 -3.58 -12.26 -5.99
N LEU A 115 -3.14 -13.51 -5.80
CA LEU A 115 -1.99 -14.07 -6.50
C LEU A 115 -2.19 -13.99 -8.02
N GLY A 116 -1.21 -13.45 -8.74
CA GLY A 116 -1.23 -13.35 -10.20
C GLY A 116 -2.03 -12.17 -10.75
N GLU A 117 -2.72 -11.40 -9.91
CA GLU A 117 -3.37 -10.17 -10.35
C GLU A 117 -2.35 -9.04 -10.55
N ALA A 118 -2.55 -8.25 -11.59
CA ALA A 118 -1.83 -7.00 -11.81
C ALA A 118 -2.70 -5.81 -11.39
N VAL A 119 -2.11 -4.87 -10.66
CA VAL A 119 -2.75 -3.61 -10.27
C VAL A 119 -2.17 -2.49 -11.11
N PHE A 120 -3.03 -1.76 -11.80
CA PHE A 120 -2.67 -0.55 -12.54
C PHE A 120 -2.98 0.69 -11.72
N ILE A 121 -1.97 1.52 -11.49
CA ILE A 121 -2.09 2.77 -10.73
C ILE A 121 -1.78 3.93 -11.66
N PRO A 122 -2.74 4.79 -12.01
CA PRO A 122 -2.50 5.96 -12.84
C PRO A 122 -1.47 6.92 -12.22
N ALA A 123 -0.77 7.66 -13.08
CA ALA A 123 0.21 8.66 -12.65
C ALA A 123 -0.40 9.64 -11.64
N GLY A 124 0.34 10.04 -10.60
CA GLY A 124 -0.14 11.03 -9.63
C GLY A 124 -1.30 10.59 -8.73
N CYS A 125 -1.73 9.34 -8.75
CA CYS A 125 -2.68 8.82 -7.75
C CYS A 125 -1.93 8.42 -6.47
N PRO A 126 -2.20 9.07 -5.32
CA PRO A 126 -1.66 8.60 -4.04
C PRO A 126 -2.19 7.19 -3.74
N HIS A 127 -1.35 6.34 -3.16
CA HIS A 127 -1.73 4.97 -2.83
C HIS A 127 -0.97 4.43 -1.64
N GLN A 128 -1.56 3.48 -0.94
CA GLN A 128 -0.92 2.71 0.13
C GLN A 128 -1.22 1.22 -0.03
N VAL A 129 -0.30 0.39 0.46
CA VAL A 129 -0.39 -1.06 0.35
C VAL A 129 -0.08 -1.69 1.70
N ARG A 130 -0.91 -2.63 2.12
CA ARG A 130 -0.65 -3.47 3.28
C ARG A 130 -0.62 -4.94 2.88
N ASN A 131 0.46 -5.62 3.23
CA ASN A 131 0.58 -7.06 3.03
C ASN A 131 -0.32 -7.79 4.04
N LEU A 132 -1.28 -8.56 3.55
CA LEU A 132 -2.08 -9.49 4.37
C LEU A 132 -1.35 -10.82 4.57
N LYS A 133 -0.42 -11.15 3.66
CA LYS A 133 0.47 -12.31 3.70
C LYS A 133 1.88 -11.92 3.27
N SER A 134 2.86 -12.80 3.49
CA SER A 134 4.17 -12.66 2.85
C SER A 134 4.00 -12.52 1.34
N CYS A 135 4.46 -11.41 0.77
CA CYS A 135 4.28 -11.07 -0.65
C CYS A 135 5.59 -10.61 -1.24
N THR A 136 5.94 -11.17 -2.40
CA THR A 136 6.93 -10.61 -3.31
C THR A 136 6.18 -9.86 -4.40
N LYS A 137 6.60 -8.63 -4.72
CA LYS A 137 5.96 -7.84 -5.78
C LYS A 137 6.98 -7.49 -6.83
N VAL A 138 6.55 -7.50 -8.07
CA VAL A 138 7.29 -6.91 -9.19
C VAL A 138 6.47 -5.72 -9.67
N ALA A 139 7.10 -4.56 -9.73
CA ALA A 139 6.51 -3.35 -10.27
C ALA A 139 7.27 -2.95 -11.53
N VAL A 140 6.53 -2.53 -12.55
CA VAL A 140 7.07 -1.92 -13.76
C VAL A 140 6.38 -0.58 -13.97
N ASP A 141 7.19 0.42 -14.26
CA ASP A 141 6.76 1.78 -14.58
C ASP A 141 6.71 1.98 -16.09
N PHE A 142 5.66 2.65 -16.58
CA PHE A 142 5.55 3.02 -17.99
C PHE A 142 4.83 4.37 -18.19
N VAL A 143 5.29 5.15 -19.17
CA VAL A 143 4.64 6.40 -19.57
C VAL A 143 3.66 6.08 -20.69
N SER A 144 2.37 6.36 -20.48
CA SER A 144 1.40 6.36 -21.58
C SER A 144 1.26 7.75 -22.19
N PRO A 145 0.98 7.86 -23.49
CA PRO A 145 0.77 9.16 -24.16
C PRO A 145 -0.28 10.01 -23.46
N GLU A 146 -1.32 9.39 -22.92
CA GLU A 146 -2.43 10.06 -22.24
C GLU A 146 -2.01 10.70 -20.91
N ASN A 147 -0.95 10.22 -20.27
CA ASN A 147 -0.51 10.71 -18.96
C ASN A 147 0.81 11.50 -18.99
N VAL A 148 1.45 11.65 -20.16
CA VAL A 148 2.78 12.29 -20.26
C VAL A 148 2.80 13.71 -19.66
N HIS A 149 1.73 14.48 -19.86
CA HIS A 149 1.60 15.83 -19.33
C HIS A 149 1.56 15.86 -17.80
N ILE A 150 0.91 14.87 -17.18
CA ILE A 150 0.88 14.71 -15.73
C ILE A 150 2.26 14.33 -15.21
N CYS A 151 2.96 13.40 -15.87
CA CYS A 151 4.32 13.03 -15.49
C CYS A 151 5.26 14.24 -15.51
N MET A 152 5.08 15.16 -16.48
CA MET A 152 5.83 16.42 -16.52
C MET A 152 5.52 17.35 -15.35
N LEU A 153 4.24 17.50 -14.98
CA LEU A 153 3.82 18.33 -13.83
C LEU A 153 4.40 17.79 -12.52
N LEU A 154 4.24 16.49 -12.27
CA LEU A 154 4.78 15.82 -11.08
C LEU A 154 6.30 15.98 -11.02
N THR A 155 7.00 15.83 -12.17
CA THR A 155 8.45 16.06 -12.24
C THR A 155 8.85 17.46 -11.79
N ASP A 156 8.06 18.48 -12.12
CA ASP A 156 8.32 19.86 -11.71
C ASP A 156 8.03 20.08 -10.21
N GLU A 157 6.97 19.46 -9.67
CA GLU A 157 6.66 19.47 -8.22
C GLU A 157 7.81 18.89 -7.39
N PHE A 158 8.36 17.73 -7.78
CA PHE A 158 9.51 17.13 -7.09
C PHE A 158 10.75 18.03 -7.12
N ARG A 159 10.98 18.75 -8.22
CA ARG A 159 12.11 19.69 -8.33
C ARG A 159 11.98 20.88 -7.38
N ARG A 160 10.75 21.25 -7.00
CA ARG A 160 10.46 22.33 -6.03
C ARG A 160 10.68 21.90 -4.58
N LEU A 161 10.75 20.62 -4.27
CA LEU A 161 11.06 20.14 -2.91
C LEU A 161 12.46 20.63 -2.45
N PRO A 162 12.75 20.68 -1.14
CA PRO A 162 14.06 21.11 -0.63
C PRO A 162 15.23 20.29 -1.23
N LYS A 163 16.41 20.91 -1.39
CA LYS A 163 17.57 20.30 -2.09
C LYS A 163 17.98 18.92 -1.56
N ASN A 164 17.81 18.70 -0.25
CA ASN A 164 18.20 17.46 0.44
C ASN A 164 16.99 16.55 0.73
N HIS A 165 15.85 16.78 0.07
CA HIS A 165 14.66 15.97 0.22
C HIS A 165 14.81 14.66 -0.56
N LYS A 166 14.60 13.50 0.08
CA LYS A 166 14.76 12.19 -0.56
C LYS A 166 14.03 12.09 -1.90
N ALA A 167 12.75 12.45 -1.93
CA ALA A 167 11.94 12.41 -3.16
C ALA A 167 12.40 13.35 -4.29
N ARG A 168 13.28 14.32 -4.01
CA ARG A 168 13.90 15.18 -5.03
C ARG A 168 15.13 14.52 -5.65
N GLU A 169 15.92 13.81 -4.85
CA GLU A 169 17.17 13.18 -5.27
C GLU A 169 16.96 11.86 -6.00
N ASP A 170 15.88 11.14 -5.66
CA ASP A 170 15.45 9.91 -6.32
C ASP A 170 14.91 10.18 -7.75
N LYS A 171 15.84 10.49 -8.68
CA LYS A 171 15.55 10.72 -10.10
C LYS A 171 15.03 9.49 -10.84
N LEU A 172 15.32 8.29 -10.32
CA LEU A 172 14.71 7.05 -10.81
C LEU A 172 13.27 6.94 -10.30
N GLU A 173 12.98 7.31 -9.04
CA GLU A 173 11.60 7.36 -8.53
C GLU A 173 10.74 8.50 -9.11
N LEU A 174 11.39 9.48 -9.75
CA LEU A 174 10.79 10.52 -10.57
C LEU A 174 10.14 9.98 -11.86
N ILE A 175 10.63 8.85 -12.38
CA ILE A 175 9.92 8.04 -13.39
C ILE A 175 8.89 7.12 -12.69
N LEU A 176 9.05 6.81 -11.39
CA LEU A 176 8.11 5.99 -10.60
C LEU A 176 6.82 6.72 -10.15
N PHE A 177 6.41 7.81 -10.80
CA PHE A 177 5.00 8.27 -10.79
C PHE A 177 4.33 8.06 -12.15
N ASN A 178 4.89 7.15 -12.93
CA ASN A 178 4.27 6.57 -14.10
C ASN A 178 3.13 5.64 -13.73
N MET A 179 2.37 5.19 -14.72
CA MET A 179 1.46 4.09 -14.46
C MET A 179 2.27 2.92 -13.91
N LYS A 180 1.95 2.49 -12.70
CA LYS A 180 2.55 1.31 -12.09
C LYS A 180 1.67 0.12 -12.42
N ALA A 181 2.26 -0.87 -13.06
CA ALA A 181 1.73 -2.22 -13.04
C ALA A 181 2.46 -2.96 -11.92
N ALA A 182 1.75 -3.29 -10.84
CA ALA A 182 2.29 -4.11 -9.76
C ALA A 182 1.67 -5.51 -9.82
N ALA A 183 2.49 -6.53 -10.06
CA ALA A 183 2.10 -7.93 -9.95
C ALA A 183 2.57 -8.50 -8.61
N VAL A 184 1.68 -9.18 -7.89
CA VAL A 184 2.03 -9.87 -6.65
C VAL A 184 2.28 -11.35 -6.92
N LEU A 185 3.49 -11.79 -6.60
CA LEU A 185 3.86 -13.17 -6.37
C LEU A 185 3.81 -13.42 -4.86
N ILE A 186 2.73 -14.03 -4.38
CA ILE A 186 2.66 -14.49 -2.99
C ILE A 186 3.58 -15.70 -2.88
N ASN A 187 4.79 -15.50 -2.36
CA ASN A 187 5.65 -16.61 -2.02
C ASN A 187 5.08 -17.25 -0.74
N LYS A 188 4.68 -18.52 -0.83
CA LYS A 188 4.53 -19.32 0.39
C LYS A 188 5.93 -19.49 0.95
N SER A 189 6.30 -18.67 1.92
CA SER A 189 7.46 -18.97 2.75
C SER A 189 7.14 -20.27 3.48
N HIS A 190 7.64 -21.39 2.94
CA HIS A 190 7.86 -22.61 3.67
C HIS A 190 8.96 -22.34 4.71
N HIS A 191 8.62 -22.49 5.99
CA HIS A 191 9.20 -23.47 6.91
C HIS A 191 8.49 -23.36 8.27
#